data_AF-A0A8F5VNH6-F1
#
_entry.id   AF-A0A8F5VNH6-F1
#
_cell.length_a   1.000
_cell.length_b   1.000
_cell.length_c   1.000
_cell.angle_alpha   90.00
_cell.angle_beta   90.00
_cell.angle_gamma   90.00
#
_symmetry.space_group_name_H-M   'P 1'
#
loop_
_entity.id
_entity.type
_entity.pdbx_description
1 polymer ?
#
loop_
_entity_poly.entity_id
_entity_poly.type
_entity_poly.pdbx_seq_one_letter_code
_entity_poly.pdbx_strand_id
1 'polypeptide(L)'
;MKAFLVFSDTEIPKTHSLIRLIRDCILIDTSFSELIDKNIDELTDFAVEIRYADEFYFPSIEEARDAIEKAEFVRSFVLSRITLIKQ
;
A
#
# COMPACT_ATOMS: atom_id res chain seq x y z
N MET A 1 0.27 -0.82 5.67
CA MET A 1 -0.43 0.43 6.03
C MET A 1 -1.28 0.30 7.29
N LYS A 2 -2.31 -0.55 7.33
CA LYS A 2 -3.14 -0.74 8.55
C LYS A 2 -2.33 -1.02 9.82
N ALA A 3 -1.25 -1.80 9.71
CA ALA A 3 -0.32 -2.04 10.82
C ALA A 3 0.32 -0.74 11.37
N PHE A 4 0.64 0.22 10.51
CA PHE A 4 1.18 1.52 10.93
C PHE A 4 0.10 2.36 11.62
N LEU A 5 -1.12 2.41 11.09
CA LEU A 5 -2.24 3.11 11.73
C LEU A 5 -2.52 2.58 13.15
N VAL A 6 -2.50 1.25 13.33
CA VAL A 6 -2.64 0.61 14.65
C VAL A 6 -1.48 0.96 15.57
N PHE A 7 -0.26 0.94 15.05
CA PHE A 7 0.93 1.33 15.81
C PHE A 7 0.89 2.80 16.25
N SER A 8 0.26 3.67 15.45
CA SER A 8 0.04 5.09 15.76
C SER A 8 -1.26 5.37 16.51
N ASP A 9 -1.86 4.37 17.15
CA ASP A 9 -3.10 4.48 17.96
C ASP A 9 -4.26 5.15 17.21
N THR A 10 -4.35 4.92 15.90
CA THR A 10 -5.36 5.50 15.02
C THR A 10 -6.37 4.43 14.59
N GLU A 11 -7.67 4.75 14.69
CA GLU A 11 -8.73 3.84 14.26
C GLU A 11 -8.60 3.52 12.76
N ILE A 12 -8.64 2.23 12.42
CA ILE A 12 -8.52 1.81 11.03
C ILE A 12 -9.88 1.98 10.34
N PRO A 13 -9.98 2.79 9.27
CA PRO A 13 -11.20 2.86 8.49
C PRO A 13 -11.51 1.50 7.85
N LYS A 14 -12.80 1.14 7.78
CA LYS A 14 -13.29 -0.06 7.09
C LYS A 14 -13.25 0.13 5.56
N THR A 15 -12.04 0.27 5.02
CA THR A 15 -11.76 0.45 3.59
C THR A 15 -10.61 -0.45 3.13
N HIS A 16 -10.62 -0.80 1.85
CA HIS A 16 -9.53 -1.46 1.14
C HIS A 16 -8.81 -0.53 0.16
N SER A 17 -9.26 0.72 0.02
CA SER A 17 -8.63 1.71 -0.83
C SER A 17 -7.24 2.09 -0.28
N LEU A 18 -6.19 1.78 -1.03
CA LEU A 18 -4.82 2.15 -0.63
C LEU A 18 -4.66 3.66 -0.58
N ILE A 19 -5.18 4.42 -1.55
CA ILE A 19 -5.07 5.89 -1.52
C ILE A 19 -5.70 6.49 -0.26
N ARG A 20 -6.80 5.91 0.24
CA ARG A 20 -7.41 6.36 1.49
C ARG A 20 -6.49 6.08 2.68
N LEU A 21 -5.98 4.86 2.77
CA LEU A 21 -5.04 4.47 3.84
C LEU A 21 -3.76 5.29 3.81
N ILE A 22 -3.22 5.60 2.61
CA ILE A 22 -2.05 6.45 2.43
C ILE A 22 -2.31 7.85 2.96
N ARG A 23 -3.44 8.46 2.61
CA ARG A 23 -3.81 9.78 3.12
C ARG A 23 -3.92 9.79 4.64
N ASP A 24 -4.52 8.77 5.23
CA ASP A 24 -4.62 8.66 6.69
C ASP A 24 -3.23 8.51 7.35
N CYS A 25 -2.31 7.75 6.73
CA CYS A 25 -0.93 7.67 7.20
C CYS A 25 -0.15 8.99 7.03
N ILE A 26 -0.38 9.77 5.97
CA ILE A 26 0.26 11.08 5.73
C ILE A 26 -0.08 12.08 6.84
N LEU A 27 -1.29 12.00 7.41
CA LEU A 27 -1.69 12.86 8.54
C LEU A 27 -0.85 12.60 9.80
N ILE A 28 -0.23 11.43 9.91
CA ILE A 28 0.62 11.03 11.03
C ILE A 28 2.10 11.23 10.69
N ASP A 29 2.51 10.84 9.48
CA ASP A 29 3.88 10.88 9.00
C ASP A 29 3.90 11.29 7.52
N THR A 30 4.32 12.53 7.27
CA THR A 30 4.27 13.14 5.93
C THR A 30 5.12 12.41 4.90
N SER A 31 6.11 11.62 5.31
CA SER A 31 6.92 10.87 4.37
C SER A 31 6.13 9.79 3.62
N PHE A 32 4.93 9.43 4.08
CA PHE A 32 4.03 8.54 3.34
C PHE A 32 3.57 9.14 1.99
N SER A 33 3.82 10.44 1.74
CA SER A 33 3.62 11.04 0.41
C SER A 33 4.46 10.35 -0.67
N GLU A 34 5.62 9.80 -0.31
CA GLU A 34 6.47 9.02 -1.22
C GLU A 34 5.72 7.83 -1.83
N LEU A 35 4.74 7.26 -1.13
CA LEU A 35 3.93 6.18 -1.66
C LEU A 35 3.00 6.65 -2.79
N ILE A 36 2.54 7.90 -2.74
CA ILE A 36 1.76 8.52 -3.82
C ILE A 36 2.70 8.80 -5.01
N ASP A 37 3.87 9.36 -4.74
CA ASP A 37 4.86 9.67 -5.80
C ASP A 37 5.31 8.42 -6.57
N LYS A 38 5.23 7.25 -5.93
CA LYS A 38 5.54 5.93 -6.51
C LYS A 38 4.30 5.17 -7.05
N ASN A 39 3.13 5.82 -7.10
CA ASN A 39 1.87 5.25 -7.57
C ASN A 39 1.51 3.92 -6.89
N ILE A 40 1.72 3.82 -5.59
CA ILE A 40 1.41 2.59 -4.82
C ILE A 40 -0.10 2.31 -4.80
N ASP A 41 -0.92 3.35 -4.92
CA ASP A 41 -2.37 3.23 -4.90
C ASP A 41 -2.94 2.46 -6.10
N GLU A 42 -2.22 2.42 -7.24
CA GLU A 42 -2.56 1.61 -8.43
C GLU A 42 -2.67 0.11 -8.13
N LEU A 43 -1.99 -0.37 -7.07
CA LEU A 43 -2.14 -1.76 -6.62
C LEU A 43 -3.57 -2.10 -6.22
N THR A 44 -4.39 -1.11 -5.86
CA THR A 44 -5.83 -1.30 -5.59
C THR A 44 -6.55 -1.71 -6.87
N ASP A 45 -6.29 -0.99 -7.96
CA ASP A 45 -6.94 -1.21 -9.25
C ASP A 45 -6.45 -2.51 -9.86
N PHE A 46 -5.13 -2.76 -9.83
CA PHE A 46 -4.54 -4.05 -10.21
C PHE A 46 -5.20 -5.25 -9.49
N ALA A 47 -5.44 -5.13 -8.18
CA ALA A 47 -6.09 -6.18 -7.40
C ALA A 47 -7.61 -6.32 -7.68
N VAL A 48 -8.27 -5.27 -8.17
CA VAL A 48 -9.67 -5.33 -8.62
C VAL A 48 -9.74 -6.02 -9.98
N GLU A 49 -8.91 -5.62 -10.93
CA GLU A 49 -8.85 -6.19 -12.28
C GLU A 49 -8.59 -7.70 -12.23
N ILE A 50 -7.64 -8.17 -11.41
CA ILE A 50 -7.38 -9.62 -11.27
C ILE A 50 -8.59 -10.40 -10.74
N ARG A 51 -9.43 -9.79 -9.89
CA ARG A 51 -10.56 -10.49 -9.24
C ARG A 51 -11.85 -10.47 -10.05
N TYR A 52 -12.04 -9.46 -10.88
CA TYR A 52 -13.31 -9.20 -11.57
C TYR A 52 -13.16 -9.00 -13.07
N ALA A 53 -11.97 -9.17 -13.64
CA ALA A 53 -11.85 -9.27 -15.06
C ALA A 53 -12.77 -10.37 -15.57
N ASP A 54 -13.62 -10.01 -16.53
CA ASP A 54 -14.49 -10.94 -17.25
C ASP A 54 -13.60 -12.00 -17.94
N GLU A 55 -13.31 -13.07 -17.19
CA GLU A 55 -12.59 -14.31 -17.49
C GLU A 55 -11.18 -14.26 -18.13
N PHE A 56 -10.63 -13.11 -18.57
CA PHE A 56 -9.40 -13.08 -19.39
C PHE A 56 -8.33 -12.03 -19.08
N TYR A 57 -8.35 -11.34 -17.93
CA TYR A 57 -7.20 -10.51 -17.55
C TYR A 57 -6.10 -11.37 -16.92
N PHE A 58 -5.10 -11.70 -17.71
CA PHE A 58 -3.82 -12.19 -17.22
C PHE A 58 -2.83 -11.02 -17.26
N PRO A 59 -2.31 -10.57 -16.12
CA PRO A 59 -1.31 -9.53 -16.11
C PRO A 59 -0.08 -10.03 -16.87
N SER A 60 0.54 -9.12 -17.62
CA SER A 60 1.84 -9.35 -18.21
C SER A 60 2.90 -9.61 -17.13
N ILE A 61 4.01 -10.23 -17.53
CA ILE A 61 5.16 -10.43 -16.63
C ILE A 61 5.68 -9.09 -16.09
N GLU A 62 5.61 -8.03 -16.88
CA GLU A 62 6.05 -6.69 -16.49
C GLU A 62 5.12 -6.08 -15.43
N GLU A 63 3.80 -6.13 -15.63
CA GLU A 63 2.81 -5.69 -14.63
C GLU A 63 2.94 -6.47 -13.32
N ALA A 64 3.11 -7.80 -13.41
CA ALA A 64 3.30 -8.63 -12.23
C ALA A 64 4.60 -8.29 -11.47
N ARG A 65 5.69 -8.00 -12.18
CA ARG A 65 6.97 -7.59 -11.57
C ARG A 65 6.85 -6.23 -10.90
N ASP A 66 6.28 -5.24 -11.58
CA ASP A 66 6.03 -3.91 -11.03
C ASP A 66 5.18 -3.99 -9.75
N ALA A 67 4.12 -4.80 -9.77
CA ALA A 67 3.28 -5.01 -8.60
C ALA A 67 4.05 -5.62 -7.41
N ILE A 68 4.94 -6.58 -7.67
CA ILE A 68 5.81 -7.19 -6.64
C ILE A 68 6.78 -6.14 -6.09
N GLU A 69 7.47 -5.39 -6.94
CA GLU A 69 8.44 -4.36 -6.53
C GLU A 69 7.78 -3.28 -5.68
N LYS A 70 6.61 -2.79 -6.10
CA LYS A 70 5.79 -1.85 -5.33
C LYS A 70 5.41 -2.44 -3.96
N ALA A 71 4.96 -3.69 -3.91
CA ALA A 71 4.56 -4.34 -2.67
C ALA A 71 5.75 -4.54 -1.69
N GLU A 72 6.91 -4.95 -2.20
CA GLU A 72 8.13 -5.12 -1.40
C GLU A 72 8.66 -3.79 -0.86
N PHE A 73 8.61 -2.74 -1.68
CA PHE A 73 8.95 -1.39 -1.27
C PHE A 73 8.05 -0.92 -0.11
N VAL A 74 6.72 -1.01 -0.27
CA VAL A 74 5.76 -0.61 0.77
C VAL A 74 5.98 -1.40 2.06
N ARG A 75 6.21 -2.71 1.95
CA ARG A 75 6.50 -3.55 3.11
C ARG A 75 7.72 -3.05 3.86
N SER A 76 8.83 -2.82 3.16
CA SER A 76 10.09 -2.36 3.75
C SER A 76 9.95 -0.96 4.35
N PHE A 77 9.32 -0.05 3.62
CA PHE A 77 9.01 1.31 4.06
C PHE A 77 8.20 1.30 5.36
N VAL A 78 7.07 0.58 5.40
CA VAL A 78 6.20 0.51 6.58
C VAL A 78 6.90 -0.17 7.75
N LEU A 79 7.65 -1.25 7.52
CA LEU A 79 8.39 -1.94 8.58
C LEU A 79 9.46 -1.06 9.19
N SER A 80 10.14 -0.22 8.39
CA SER A 80 11.12 0.74 8.93
C SER A 80 10.47 1.69 9.95
N ARG A 81 9.21 2.05 9.77
CA ARG A 81 8.48 2.98 10.68
C ARG A 81 7.86 2.31 11.90
N ILE A 82 7.60 1.01 11.85
CA ILE A 82 7.03 0.26 12.99
C ILE A 82 8.15 -0.38 13.84
N THR A 83 9.24 -0.84 13.21
CA THR A 83 10.25 -1.70 13.86
C THR A 83 11.44 -0.92 14.43
N LEU A 84 11.58 0.39 14.13
CA LEU A 84 12.62 1.23 14.73
C LEU A 84 12.41 1.51 16.25
N ILE A 85 11.38 0.94 16.89
CA ILE A 85 11.19 0.96 18.36
C ILE A 85 11.44 -0.42 18.98
N LYS A 86 12.62 -0.98 18.74
CA LYS A 86 13.30 -1.89 19.66
C LYS A 86 14.80 -1.61 19.64
N GLN A 87 15.23 -0.62 20.40
CA GLN A 87 16.53 -0.54 21.05
C GLN A 87 16.47 0.49 22.17
#